data_AF-A0A2S3QPM6-F1
#
_entry.id   AF-A0A2S3QPM6-F1
#
_cell.length_a   1.000
_cell.length_b   1.000
_cell.length_c   1.000
_cell.angle_alpha   90.00
_cell.angle_beta   90.00
_cell.angle_gamma   90.00
#
_symmetry.space_group_name_H-M   'P 1'
#
loop_
_entity.id
_entity.type
_entity.pdbx_description
1 polymer ?
#
loop_
_entity_poly.entity_id
_entity_poly.type
_entity_poly.pdbx_seq_one_letter_code
_entity_poly.pdbx_strand_id
1 'polypeptide(L)'
;MKIYKKGQFREVKIYKGKNNSLMNKECLSSKVCQNAKTTPKKGTGLTGHPGSKACKEFRNSQYKILKDKDNNQYGFCLFSDGSLKSAWSLIHD
;
A
#
# COMPACT_ATOMS: atom_id res chain seq x y z
N MET A 1 -18.22 1.75 -13.48
CA MET A 1 -17.68 1.74 -12.11
C MET A 1 -17.37 0.30 -11.68
N LYS A 2 -16.10 -0.09 -11.53
CA LYS A 2 -15.73 -1.48 -11.14
C LYS A 2 -15.43 -1.53 -9.63
N ILE A 3 -16.39 -2.00 -8.85
CA ILE A 3 -16.19 -2.38 -7.45
C ILE A 3 -15.53 -3.75 -7.47
N TYR A 4 -14.29 -3.84 -6.98
CA TYR A 4 -13.54 -5.10 -7.04
C TYR A 4 -14.07 -6.08 -5.98
N LYS A 5 -14.39 -7.30 -6.41
CA LYS A 5 -15.02 -8.32 -5.54
C LYS A 5 -14.05 -8.81 -4.47
N LYS A 6 -14.55 -8.89 -3.23
CA LYS A 6 -13.88 -9.54 -2.09
C LYS A 6 -13.45 -10.96 -2.50
N GLY A 7 -12.16 -11.27 -2.38
CA GLY A 7 -11.59 -12.59 -2.72
C GLY A 7 -10.76 -12.65 -4.01
N GLN A 8 -10.83 -11.66 -4.91
CA GLN A 8 -9.99 -11.62 -6.11
C GLN A 8 -8.56 -11.11 -5.83
N PHE A 9 -8.40 -10.31 -4.78
CA PHE A 9 -7.13 -9.71 -4.40
C PHE A 9 -6.77 -10.07 -2.97
N ARG A 10 -5.46 -10.17 -2.72
CA ARG A 10 -4.89 -10.42 -1.39
C ARG A 10 -4.11 -9.21 -0.90
N GLU A 11 -4.25 -8.91 0.39
CA GLU A 11 -3.54 -7.80 1.01
C GLU A 11 -2.03 -8.09 1.13
N VAL A 12 -1.21 -7.09 0.81
CA VAL A 12 0.23 -7.14 1.06
C VAL A 12 0.48 -6.86 2.55
N LYS A 13 0.96 -7.87 3.27
CA LYS A 13 1.35 -7.72 4.68
C LYS A 13 2.73 -7.10 4.79
N ILE A 14 2.80 -5.95 5.46
CA ILE A 14 4.04 -5.24 5.77
C ILE A 14 4.26 -5.33 7.29
N TYR A 15 5.48 -5.63 7.68
CA TYR A 15 5.90 -5.84 9.07
C TYR A 15 6.89 -4.75 9.48
N LYS A 16 6.89 -4.39 10.76
CA LYS A 16 7.91 -3.51 11.35
C LYS A 16 9.09 -4.35 11.82
N GLY A 17 10.28 -4.08 11.29
CA GLY A 17 11.54 -4.63 11.79
C GLY A 17 12.31 -3.64 12.66
N LYS A 18 13.61 -3.88 12.87
CA LYS A 18 14.48 -2.97 13.63
C LYS A 18 14.47 -1.54 13.08
N ASN A 19 14.63 -0.56 13.97
CA ASN A 19 14.66 0.88 13.65
C ASN A 19 13.39 1.40 12.94
N ASN A 20 12.23 0.81 13.19
CA ASN A 20 10.94 1.16 12.57
C ASN A 20 10.93 0.99 11.03
N SER A 21 11.81 0.14 10.50
CA SER A 21 11.85 -0.21 9.09
C SER A 21 10.64 -1.05 8.70
N LEU A 22 10.02 -0.77 7.56
CA LEU A 22 8.90 -1.54 7.02
C LEU A 22 9.40 -2.58 6.01
N MET A 23 9.05 -3.84 6.20
CA MET A 23 9.58 -4.96 5.41
C MET A 23 8.55 -6.09 5.17
N ASN A 24 8.80 -6.93 4.17
CA ASN A 24 8.01 -8.14 3.94
C ASN A 24 8.41 -9.27 4.92
N LYS A 25 7.66 -10.38 4.93
CA LYS A 25 7.91 -11.51 5.85
C LYS A 25 9.29 -12.14 5.65
N GLU A 26 9.73 -12.30 4.41
CA GLU A 26 11.03 -12.92 4.07
C GLU A 26 12.19 -12.08 4.62
N CYS A 27 12.11 -10.76 4.45
CA CYS A 27 13.07 -9.81 4.94
C CYS A 27 13.02 -9.70 6.47
N LEU A 28 11.83 -9.82 7.08
CA LEU A 28 11.70 -9.90 8.54
C LEU A 28 12.49 -11.09 9.12
N SER A 29 12.48 -12.24 8.46
CA SER A 29 13.27 -13.42 8.88
C SER A 29 14.77 -13.34 8.55
N SER A 30 15.21 -12.33 7.79
CA SER A 30 16.61 -12.22 7.35
C SER A 30 17.42 -11.32 8.28
N LYS A 31 18.53 -11.86 8.83
CA LYS A 31 19.50 -11.05 9.61
C LYS A 31 20.11 -9.92 8.80
N VAL A 32 20.29 -10.11 7.50
CA VAL A 32 20.80 -9.08 6.58
C VAL A 32 19.85 -7.89 6.53
N CYS A 33 18.56 -8.16 6.34
CA CYS A 33 17.52 -7.14 6.34
C CYS A 33 17.38 -6.44 7.70
N GLN A 34 17.39 -7.20 8.80
CA GLN A 34 17.24 -6.65 10.14
C GLN A 34 18.38 -5.71 10.53
N ASN A 35 19.59 -5.96 10.01
CA ASN A 35 20.77 -5.14 10.30
C ASN A 35 21.08 -4.16 9.17
N ALA A 36 20.22 -4.05 8.15
CA ALA A 36 20.36 -3.05 7.11
C ALA A 36 20.34 -1.67 7.76
N LYS A 37 21.41 -0.89 7.56
CA LYS A 37 21.47 0.50 8.02
C LYS A 37 20.48 1.32 7.21
N THR A 38 19.27 1.46 7.71
CA THR A 38 18.31 2.43 7.20
C THR A 38 18.66 3.79 7.80
N THR A 39 19.43 4.60 7.08
CA THR A 39 19.42 6.04 7.35
C THR A 39 18.04 6.53 6.95
N PRO A 40 17.21 7.04 7.88
CA PRO A 40 15.94 7.63 7.51
C PRO A 40 16.25 8.84 6.62
N LYS A 41 16.15 8.66 5.30
CA LYS A 41 16.14 9.82 4.41
C LYS A 41 14.84 10.55 4.74
N LYS A 42 14.96 11.71 5.37
CA LYS A 42 13.87 12.66 5.51
C LYS A 42 13.43 12.98 4.08
N GLY A 43 12.37 12.32 3.63
CA GLY A 43 11.90 12.47 2.26
C GLY A 43 11.62 13.96 2.04
N THR A 44 12.22 14.54 1.02
CA THR A 44 12.09 15.97 0.64
C THR A 44 10.72 16.28 0.04
N GLY A 45 9.66 15.66 0.56
CA GLY A 45 8.36 15.60 -0.09
C GLY A 45 8.42 14.66 -1.28
N LEU A 46 8.27 13.35 -1.03
CA LEU A 46 7.81 12.48 -2.11
C LEU A 46 6.44 13.02 -2.51
N THR A 47 6.28 13.53 -3.73
CA THR A 47 4.97 13.70 -4.34
C THR A 47 4.35 12.31 -4.35
N GLY A 48 3.59 12.01 -3.30
CA GLY A 48 3.06 10.66 -3.07
C GLY A 48 2.33 10.20 -4.31
N HIS A 49 2.33 8.89 -4.57
CA HIS A 49 1.63 8.28 -5.70
C HIS A 49 0.29 9.00 -5.93
N PRO A 50 0.03 9.59 -7.11
CA PRO A 50 -1.12 10.46 -7.34
C PRO A 50 -2.44 9.86 -6.87
N GLY A 51 -2.66 8.56 -7.10
CA GLY A 51 -3.85 7.86 -6.62
C GLY A 51 -3.91 7.69 -5.09
N SER A 52 -2.76 7.61 -4.41
CA SER A 52 -2.70 7.63 -2.95
C SER A 52 -3.04 9.01 -2.39
N LYS A 53 -2.61 10.08 -3.07
CA LYS A 53 -2.99 11.44 -2.71
C LYS A 53 -4.50 11.64 -2.89
N ALA A 54 -5.05 11.28 -4.06
CA ALA A 54 -6.47 11.36 -4.34
C ALA A 54 -7.31 10.56 -3.33
N CYS A 55 -6.86 9.35 -2.95
CA CYS A 55 -7.54 8.57 -1.91
C CYS A 55 -7.62 9.32 -0.58
N LYS A 56 -6.53 9.98 -0.13
CA LYS A 56 -6.51 10.73 1.15
C LYS A 56 -7.50 11.89 1.23
N GLU A 57 -7.96 12.42 0.09
CA GLU A 57 -8.98 13.48 0.06
C GLU A 57 -10.35 12.96 0.55
N PHE A 58 -10.60 11.65 0.44
CA PHE A 58 -11.82 11.02 0.95
C PHE A 58 -11.69 10.72 2.45
N ARG A 59 -12.58 11.30 3.25
CA ARG A 59 -12.66 11.03 4.69
C ARG A 59 -12.88 9.55 4.95
N ASN A 60 -12.23 9.02 5.98
CA ASN A 60 -12.33 7.62 6.41
C ASN A 60 -12.00 6.59 5.31
N SER A 61 -11.15 6.97 4.35
CA SER A 61 -10.62 6.07 3.35
C SER A 61 -9.18 5.66 3.67
N GLN A 62 -8.78 4.50 3.16
CA GLN A 62 -7.43 3.98 3.33
C GLN A 62 -6.86 3.52 1.98
N TYR A 63 -5.67 4.01 1.64
CA TYR A 63 -4.92 3.48 0.50
C TYR A 63 -4.33 2.11 0.84
N LYS A 64 -4.56 1.13 -0.03
CA LYS A 64 -4.10 -0.26 0.10
C LYS A 64 -3.39 -0.70 -1.17
N ILE A 65 -2.31 -1.46 -1.02
CA ILE A 65 -1.69 -2.20 -2.12
C ILE A 65 -2.15 -3.65 -2.00
N LEU A 66 -2.82 -4.15 -3.03
CA LEU A 66 -3.30 -5.53 -3.10
C LEU A 66 -2.64 -6.26 -4.28
N LYS A 67 -2.48 -7.57 -4.15
CA LYS A 67 -1.98 -8.45 -5.21
C LYS A 67 -3.10 -9.28 -5.83
N ASP A 68 -3.02 -9.52 -7.13
CA ASP A 68 -3.88 -10.49 -7.81
C ASP A 68 -3.33 -11.93 -7.68
N LYS A 69 -3.97 -12.87 -8.38
CA LYS A 69 -3.57 -14.29 -8.45
C LYS A 69 -2.20 -14.51 -9.09
N ASP A 70 -1.81 -13.62 -10.01
CA ASP A 70 -0.57 -13.68 -10.79
C ASP A 70 0.57 -12.87 -10.14
N ASN A 71 0.37 -12.39 -8.90
CA ASN A 71 1.29 -11.55 -8.11
C ASN A 71 1.46 -10.09 -8.57
N ASN A 72 0.67 -9.61 -9.53
CA ASN A 72 0.68 -8.20 -9.92
C ASN A 72 0.15 -7.34 -8.77
N GLN A 73 0.72 -6.14 -8.59
CA GLN A 73 0.37 -5.22 -7.51
C GLN A 73 -0.47 -4.06 -8.01
N TYR A 74 -1.54 -3.75 -7.28
CA TYR A 74 -2.49 -2.69 -7.63
C TYR A 74 -2.79 -1.81 -6.41
N GLY A 75 -2.89 -0.51 -6.65
CA GLY A 75 -3.29 0.49 -5.65
C GLY A 75 -4.80 0.67 -5.61
N PHE A 76 -5.38 0.54 -4.42
CA PHE A 76 -6.81 0.70 -4.16
C PHE A 76 -7.05 1.72 -3.06
N CYS A 77 -8.22 2.36 -3.13
CA CYS A 77 -8.79 3.13 -2.04
C CYS A 77 -9.92 2.29 -1.43
N LEU A 78 -9.77 1.95 -0.15
CA LEU A 78 -10.77 1.27 0.68
C LEU A 78 -11.58 2.33 1.41
N PHE A 79 -12.89 2.33 1.23
CA PHE A 79 -13.80 3.25 1.91
C PHE A 79 -14.40 2.62 3.17
N SER A 80 -15.01 3.44 4.02
CA SER A 80 -15.58 3.02 5.31
C SER A 80 -16.75 2.04 5.19
N ASP A 81 -17.44 2.05 4.06
CA ASP A 81 -18.50 1.08 3.72
C ASP A 81 -17.94 -0.28 3.26
N GLY A 82 -16.60 -0.41 3.23
CA GLY A 82 -15.89 -1.60 2.77
C GLY A 82 -15.73 -1.70 1.25
N SER A 83 -16.19 -0.71 0.49
CA SER A 83 -16.01 -0.68 -0.95
C SER A 83 -14.55 -0.41 -1.34
N LEU A 84 -14.12 -1.00 -2.45
CA LEU A 84 -12.77 -0.86 -3.01
C LEU A 84 -12.86 -0.28 -4.42
N LYS A 85 -12.20 0.88 -4.63
CA LYS A 85 -12.03 1.50 -5.96
C LYS A 85 -10.54 1.55 -6.31
N SER A 86 -10.22 1.34 -7.60
CA SER A 86 -8.86 1.57 -8.08
C SER A 86 -8.44 3.00 -7.79
N ALA A 87 -7.26 3.19 -7.21
CA ALA A 87 -6.77 4.53 -6.86
C ALA A 87 -6.50 5.40 -8.09
N TRP A 88 -6.23 4.79 -9.24
CA TRP A 88 -6.09 5.50 -10.52
C TRP A 88 -7.42 6.03 -11.05
N SER A 89 -8.52 5.33 -10.79
CA SER A 89 -9.87 5.79 -11.12
C SER A 89 -10.33 6.97 -10.25
N LEU A 90 -9.55 7.42 -9.28
CA LEU A 90 -9.86 8.65 -8.52
C LEU A 90 -9.30 9.91 -9.18
N ILE A 91 -8.48 9.77 -10.22
CA ILE A 91 -7.76 10.88 -10.88
C ILE A 91 -8.32 11.15 -12.28
N HIS A 92 -8.87 10.13 -12.94
CA HIS A 92 -9.25 10.15 -14.35
C HIS A 92 -10.76 9.93 -14.58
N ASP A 93 -11.60 10.13 -13.55
CA ASP A 93 -13.06 10.19 -13.70
C ASP A 93 -13.52 11.66 -13.65
#